data_AF-A0A0L0BTY1-F1
#
_entry.id   AF-A0A0L0BTY1-F1
#
_cell.length_a   1.000
_cell.length_b   1.000
_cell.length_c   1.000
_cell.angle_alpha   90.00
_cell.angle_beta   90.00
_cell.angle_gamma   90.00
#
_symmetry.space_group_name_H-M   'P 1'
#
loop_
_entity.id
_entity.type
_entity.pdbx_description
1 polymer ?
#
loop_
_entity_poly.entity_id
_entity_poly.type
_entity_poly.pdbx_seq_one_letter_code
_entity_poly.pdbx_strand_id
1 'polypeptide(L)'
;MEVKLDSKEQKINQKDMVDFKYQHFEDIEEGIKEKEKDILEIMHKVFQLYKPEEILLSFNGGKDCTVVLHMLHTFFQKNACLKNIKIPTLYITDPDGFEEIDQFVNDCLNIYNIDLIKKKGPIKEALKELCNENPKLKAVFMGCRRTDPFCKDLKVMQMTDSGWPPLMRINPIIDWKCRQVWEYIYLYNVPYCKLYQKGYTSIGNKRNTKPNPYLRLIDVTTGKVVNYRHGHELLDNDELERAGRF
;
A
#
# COMPACT_ATOMS: atom_id res chain seq x y z
N MET A 1 -21.53 -26.14 -35.08
CA MET A 1 -21.94 -24.73 -34.95
C MET A 1 -21.37 -24.23 -33.64
N GLU A 2 -20.10 -23.82 -33.67
CA GLU A 2 -19.41 -23.22 -32.53
C GLU A 2 -19.56 -21.71 -32.64
N VAL A 3 -20.14 -21.10 -31.62
CA VAL A 3 -20.21 -19.65 -31.47
C VAL A 3 -18.85 -19.20 -30.91
N LYS A 4 -18.01 -18.65 -31.78
CA LYS A 4 -16.82 -17.91 -31.37
C LYS A 4 -17.25 -16.61 -30.69
N LEU A 5 -17.06 -16.52 -29.38
CA LEU A 5 -17.07 -15.26 -28.66
C LEU A 5 -15.72 -14.55 -28.93
N ASP A 6 -15.83 -13.39 -29.56
CA ASP A 6 -14.73 -12.52 -29.97
C ASP A 6 -14.01 -11.96 -28.74
N SER A 7 -12.75 -12.37 -28.53
CA SER A 7 -11.91 -12.06 -27.36
C SER A 7 -11.23 -10.68 -27.47
N LYS A 8 -11.97 -9.67 -27.92
CA LYS A 8 -11.49 -8.29 -28.10
C LYS A 8 -12.05 -7.31 -27.05
N GLU A 9 -12.08 -7.70 -25.79
CA GLU A 9 -12.14 -6.72 -24.69
C GLU A 9 -10.71 -6.30 -24.29
N GLN A 10 -10.26 -5.24 -24.95
CA GLN A 10 -9.44 -4.17 -24.39
C GLN A 10 -8.18 -4.57 -23.59
N LYS A 11 -7.12 -4.96 -24.31
CA LYS A 11 -5.77 -4.52 -23.93
C LYS A 11 -5.63 -3.04 -24.27
N ILE A 12 -6.10 -2.17 -23.38
CA ILE A 12 -5.71 -0.76 -23.40
C ILE A 12 -4.20 -0.73 -23.13
N ASN A 13 -3.43 -0.18 -24.06
CA ASN A 13 -1.99 -0.07 -23.91
C ASN A 13 -1.71 0.89 -22.75
N GLN A 14 -0.99 0.47 -21.70
CA GLN A 14 -0.76 1.27 -20.48
C GLN A 14 -0.06 2.61 -20.76
N LYS A 15 0.65 2.72 -21.88
CA LYS A 15 1.22 3.98 -22.39
C LYS A 15 0.14 5.05 -22.63
N ASP A 16 -1.05 4.63 -23.07
CA ASP A 16 -2.17 5.51 -23.39
C ASP A 16 -2.91 6.03 -22.13
N MET A 17 -2.82 5.33 -20.99
CA MET A 17 -3.34 5.83 -19.69
C MET A 17 -2.43 6.89 -19.06
N VAL A 18 -1.12 6.78 -19.32
CA VAL A 18 -0.12 7.78 -18.89
C VAL A 18 -0.23 9.05 -19.74
N ASP A 19 -0.51 8.90 -21.05
CA ASP A 19 -0.39 9.96 -22.06
C ASP A 19 -1.30 11.19 -21.87
N PHE A 20 -2.44 11.10 -21.17
CA PHE A 20 -3.36 12.25 -21.07
C PHE A 20 -3.28 13.05 -19.76
N LYS A 21 -2.73 12.50 -18.67
CA LYS A 21 -2.71 13.17 -17.35
C LYS A 21 -1.34 13.34 -16.72
N TYR A 22 -0.35 12.59 -17.21
CA TYR A 22 1.03 12.68 -16.76
C TYR A 22 1.86 13.14 -17.95
N GLN A 23 1.64 14.38 -18.43
CA GLN A 23 2.32 14.98 -19.60
C GLN A 23 3.85 15.10 -19.47
N HIS A 24 4.46 14.44 -18.50
CA HIS A 24 5.88 14.48 -18.13
C HIS A 24 6.31 13.15 -17.53
N PHE A 25 6.19 12.04 -18.28
CA PHE A 25 6.58 10.72 -17.78
C PHE A 25 8.05 10.67 -17.31
N GLU A 26 8.96 11.33 -18.03
CA GLU A 26 10.38 11.41 -17.66
C GLU A 26 10.59 12.15 -16.34
N ASP A 27 9.92 13.30 -16.12
CA ASP A 27 10.01 14.06 -14.87
C ASP A 27 9.46 13.28 -13.67
N ILE A 28 8.40 12.49 -13.89
CA ILE A 28 7.82 11.60 -12.87
C ILE A 28 8.78 10.46 -12.55
N GLU A 29 9.36 9.83 -13.57
CA GLU A 29 10.33 8.76 -13.39
C GLU A 29 11.56 9.25 -12.61
N GLU A 30 12.10 10.42 -12.95
CA GLU A 30 13.23 11.02 -12.24
C GLU A 30 12.88 11.34 -10.77
N GLY A 31 11.73 11.98 -10.54
CA GLY A 31 11.28 12.33 -9.19
C GLY A 31 10.99 11.11 -8.31
N ILE A 32 10.48 10.02 -8.89
CA ILE A 32 10.30 8.76 -8.16
C ILE A 32 11.64 8.08 -7.87
N LYS A 33 12.57 8.05 -8.83
CA LYS A 33 13.91 7.46 -8.63
C LYS A 33 14.70 8.17 -7.54
N GLU A 34 14.60 9.50 -7.43
CA GLU A 34 15.24 10.25 -6.34
C GLU A 34 14.71 9.78 -4.97
N LYS A 35 13.39 9.64 -4.83
CA LYS A 35 12.77 9.15 -3.60
C LYS A 35 13.11 7.69 -3.28
N GLU A 36 13.24 6.86 -4.31
CA GLU A 36 13.68 5.47 -4.14
C GLU A 36 15.10 5.39 -3.59
N LYS A 37 15.98 6.32 -3.98
CA LYS A 37 17.34 6.38 -3.44
C LYS A 37 17.33 6.63 -1.92
N ASP A 38 16.54 7.59 -1.46
CA ASP A 38 16.38 7.88 -0.02
C ASP A 38 15.86 6.66 0.74
N ILE A 39 14.87 5.96 0.17
CA ILE A 39 14.30 4.74 0.77
C ILE A 39 15.32 3.60 0.77
N LEU A 40 16.12 3.46 -0.29
CA LEU A 40 17.17 2.45 -0.37
C LEU A 40 18.24 2.69 0.71
N GLU A 41 18.61 3.94 0.96
CA GLU A 41 19.51 4.32 2.07
C GLU A 41 18.90 3.95 3.44
N ILE A 42 17.60 4.18 3.64
CA ILE A 42 16.88 3.75 4.85
C ILE A 42 16.91 2.23 4.98
N MET A 43 16.64 1.47 3.91
CA MET A 43 16.68 0.01 3.92
C MET A 43 18.08 -0.51 4.25
N HIS A 44 19.12 0.04 3.62
CA HIS A 44 20.50 -0.33 3.95
C HIS A 44 20.82 -0.09 5.43
N LYS A 45 20.42 1.07 5.98
CA LYS A 45 20.60 1.36 7.41
C LYS A 45 19.83 0.38 8.30
N VAL A 46 18.60 0.04 7.95
CA VAL A 46 17.79 -0.93 8.71
C VAL A 46 18.45 -2.31 8.72
N PHE A 47 18.90 -2.81 7.57
CA PHE A 47 19.52 -4.13 7.46
C PHE A 47 20.97 -4.18 7.96
N GLN A 48 21.57 -3.05 8.31
CA GLN A 48 22.79 -3.00 9.14
C GLN A 48 22.49 -3.18 10.63
N LEU A 49 21.29 -2.80 11.08
CA LEU A 49 20.88 -2.82 12.49
C LEU A 49 20.11 -4.08 12.90
N TYR A 50 19.36 -4.66 11.97
CA TYR A 50 18.45 -5.76 12.23
C TYR A 50 18.63 -6.86 11.19
N LYS A 51 18.53 -8.10 11.63
CA LYS A 51 18.49 -9.26 10.73
C LYS A 51 17.11 -9.40 10.11
N PRO A 52 16.98 -10.06 8.94
CA PRO A 52 15.69 -10.28 8.30
C PRO A 52 14.63 -10.92 9.20
N GLU A 53 15.01 -11.87 10.04
CA GLU A 53 14.11 -12.55 11.00
C GLU A 53 13.69 -11.68 12.20
N GLU A 54 14.32 -10.52 12.39
CA GLU A 54 14.01 -9.55 13.45
C GLU A 54 13.07 -8.44 12.96
N ILE A 55 12.72 -8.44 11.67
CA ILE A 55 11.92 -7.42 11.00
C ILE A 55 10.55 -7.99 10.63
N LEU A 56 9.53 -7.16 10.78
CA LEU A 56 8.17 -7.40 10.35
C LEU A 56 7.71 -6.34 9.36
N LEU A 57 6.86 -6.67 8.40
CA LEU A 57 6.07 -5.71 7.64
C LEU A 57 4.63 -5.70 8.18
N SER A 58 4.10 -4.54 8.56
CA SER A 58 2.67 -4.37 8.79
C SER A 58 1.96 -4.10 7.46
N PHE A 59 1.15 -5.04 7.01
CA PHE A 59 0.52 -5.01 5.70
C PHE A 59 -1.00 -5.13 5.83
N ASN A 60 -1.75 -4.20 5.24
CA ASN A 60 -3.21 -4.17 5.29
C ASN A 60 -3.88 -4.26 3.91
N GLY A 61 -3.12 -4.54 2.85
CA GLY A 61 -3.61 -4.59 1.46
C GLY A 61 -3.94 -3.21 0.85
N GLY A 62 -3.71 -2.12 1.56
CA GLY A 62 -3.82 -0.76 1.04
C GLY A 62 -2.68 -0.40 0.09
N LYS A 63 -2.87 0.65 -0.72
CA LYS A 63 -1.89 1.10 -1.72
C LYS A 63 -0.53 1.45 -1.10
N ASP A 64 -0.54 2.11 0.06
CA ASP A 64 0.65 2.66 0.71
C ASP A 64 1.57 1.54 1.23
N CYS A 65 1.04 0.59 2.00
CA CYS A 65 1.81 -0.57 2.46
C CYS A 65 2.20 -1.52 1.31
N THR A 66 1.45 -1.52 0.21
CA THR A 66 1.81 -2.30 -0.99
C THR A 66 3.03 -1.74 -1.68
N VAL A 67 3.17 -0.41 -1.76
CA VAL A 67 4.40 0.23 -2.25
C VAL A 67 5.59 -0.15 -1.36
N VAL A 68 5.43 -0.10 -0.04
CA VAL A 68 6.48 -0.52 0.90
C VAL A 68 6.83 -2.01 0.73
N LEU A 69 5.83 -2.88 0.56
CA LEU A 69 6.03 -4.30 0.28
C LEU A 69 6.82 -4.51 -1.01
N HIS A 70 6.44 -3.83 -2.10
CA HIS A 70 7.09 -3.95 -3.40
C HIS A 70 8.57 -3.51 -3.34
N MET A 71 8.84 -2.38 -2.68
CA MET A 71 10.21 -1.91 -2.47
C MET A 71 11.03 -2.90 -1.64
N LEU A 72 10.47 -3.41 -0.54
CA LEU A 72 11.16 -4.36 0.33
C LEU A 72 11.42 -5.69 -0.38
N HIS A 73 10.46 -6.16 -1.17
CA HIS A 73 10.63 -7.32 -2.03
C HIS A 73 11.76 -7.11 -3.05
N THR A 74 11.77 -5.97 -3.75
CA THR A 74 12.80 -5.65 -4.72
C THR A 74 14.19 -5.56 -4.08
N PHE A 75 14.28 -4.98 -2.87
CA PHE A 75 15.51 -4.96 -2.08
C PHE A 75 16.00 -6.38 -1.76
N PHE A 76 15.10 -7.29 -1.35
CA PHE A 76 15.44 -8.69 -1.08
C PHE A 76 15.91 -9.40 -2.34
N GLN A 77 15.20 -9.23 -3.46
CA GLN A 77 15.55 -9.89 -4.73
C GLN A 77 16.90 -9.42 -5.29
N LYS A 78 17.24 -8.15 -5.12
CA LYS A 78 18.55 -7.60 -5.54
C LYS A 78 19.71 -8.02 -4.63
N ASN A 79 19.43 -8.56 -3.44
CA ASN A 79 20.46 -8.98 -2.49
C ASN A 79 20.58 -10.51 -2.43
N ALA A 80 21.72 -11.04 -2.85
CA ALA A 80 21.96 -12.49 -2.95
C ALA A 80 21.76 -13.25 -1.62
N CYS A 81 21.98 -12.59 -0.48
CA CYS A 81 21.79 -13.18 0.85
C CYS A 81 20.32 -13.15 1.31
N LEU A 82 19.51 -12.25 0.76
CA LEU A 82 18.12 -12.03 1.18
C LEU A 82 17.08 -12.63 0.22
N LYS A 83 17.42 -12.83 -1.05
CA LYS A 83 16.46 -13.23 -2.11
C LYS A 83 15.61 -14.47 -1.80
N ASN A 84 16.15 -15.40 -1.01
CA ASN A 84 15.48 -16.65 -0.63
C ASN A 84 14.77 -16.56 0.73
N ILE A 85 14.93 -15.46 1.46
CA ILE A 85 14.30 -15.23 2.76
C ILE A 85 12.90 -14.67 2.50
N LYS A 86 11.90 -15.26 3.16
CA LYS A 86 10.54 -14.73 3.15
C LYS A 86 10.44 -13.51 4.06
N ILE A 87 9.78 -12.46 3.61
CA ILE A 87 9.54 -11.25 4.41
C ILE A 87 8.40 -11.53 5.41
N PRO A 88 8.66 -11.53 6.73
CA PRO A 88 7.61 -11.70 7.72
C PRO A 88 6.60 -10.55 7.60
N THR A 89 5.33 -10.89 7.41
CA THR A 89 4.29 -9.91 7.06
C THR A 89 3.07 -10.12 7.95
N LEU A 90 2.78 -9.17 8.83
CA LEU A 90 1.59 -9.18 9.68
C LEU A 90 0.41 -8.57 8.93
N TYR A 91 -0.67 -9.36 8.82
CA TYR A 91 -1.98 -8.91 8.39
C TYR A 91 -3.00 -9.09 9.50
N ILE A 92 -3.69 -8.02 9.86
CA ILE A 92 -4.77 -8.06 10.86
C ILE A 92 -6.09 -8.11 10.12
N THR A 93 -6.81 -9.22 10.28
CA THR A 93 -8.12 -9.41 9.65
C THR A 93 -9.20 -8.65 10.42
N ASP A 94 -10.07 -7.95 9.69
CA ASP A 94 -11.26 -7.29 10.21
C ASP A 94 -12.49 -8.07 9.71
N PRO A 95 -13.38 -8.58 10.59
CA PRO A 95 -14.62 -9.26 10.16
C PRO A 95 -15.54 -8.35 9.33
N ASP A 96 -15.45 -7.03 9.49
CA ASP A 96 -16.16 -6.05 8.66
C ASP A 96 -15.32 -5.57 7.47
N GLY A 97 -14.14 -6.15 7.25
CA GLY A 97 -13.24 -5.84 6.14
C GLY A 97 -13.84 -6.14 4.77
N PHE A 98 -13.27 -5.52 3.75
CA PHE A 98 -13.62 -5.81 2.36
C PHE A 98 -13.01 -7.13 1.92
N GLU A 99 -13.80 -8.02 1.32
CA GLU A 99 -13.31 -9.28 0.75
C GLU A 99 -12.30 -9.03 -0.37
N GLU A 100 -12.43 -7.92 -1.11
CA GLU A 100 -11.43 -7.50 -2.10
C GLU A 100 -10.05 -7.22 -1.50
N ILE A 101 -9.97 -6.80 -0.24
CA ILE A 101 -8.69 -6.62 0.46
C ILE A 101 -8.12 -7.98 0.85
N ASP A 102 -8.93 -8.87 1.45
CA ASP A 102 -8.49 -10.23 1.79
C ASP A 102 -7.99 -10.99 0.55
N GLN A 103 -8.73 -10.89 -0.56
CA GLN A 103 -8.34 -11.49 -1.83
C GLN A 103 -7.01 -10.89 -2.31
N PHE A 104 -6.87 -9.56 -2.30
CA PHE A 104 -5.65 -8.90 -2.73
C PHE A 104 -4.44 -9.26 -1.85
N VAL A 105 -4.62 -9.39 -0.54
CA VAL A 105 -3.57 -9.86 0.37
C VAL A 105 -3.16 -11.30 0.04
N ASN A 106 -4.11 -12.18 -0.29
CA ASN A 106 -3.80 -13.54 -0.73
C ASN A 106 -3.10 -13.55 -2.10
N ASP A 107 -3.48 -12.68 -3.03
CA ASP A 107 -2.80 -12.54 -4.32
C ASP A 107 -1.33 -12.13 -4.13
N CYS A 108 -1.06 -11.25 -3.16
CA CYS A 108 0.29 -10.84 -2.79
C CYS A 108 1.18 -12.00 -2.30
N LEU A 109 0.63 -13.11 -1.77
CA LEU A 109 1.42 -14.31 -1.43
C LEU A 109 2.04 -14.97 -2.66
N ASN A 110 1.37 -14.88 -3.81
CA ASN A 110 1.83 -15.48 -5.06
C ASN A 110 2.77 -14.57 -5.84
N ILE A 111 2.69 -13.26 -5.58
CA ILE A 111 3.47 -12.24 -6.27
C ILE A 111 4.77 -11.96 -5.52
N TYR A 112 4.72 -11.96 -4.18
CA TYR A 112 5.83 -11.60 -3.32
C TYR A 112 6.27 -12.79 -2.45
N ASN A 113 7.58 -12.91 -2.21
CA ASN A 113 8.13 -13.91 -1.30
C ASN A 113 7.92 -13.50 0.17
N ILE A 114 6.67 -13.57 0.64
CA ILE A 114 6.26 -13.18 2.00
C ILE A 114 5.89 -14.38 2.87
N ASP A 115 6.07 -14.24 4.18
CA ASP A 115 5.56 -15.15 5.20
C ASP A 115 4.42 -14.45 5.95
N LEU A 116 3.17 -14.78 5.59
CA LEU A 116 1.99 -14.06 6.05
C LEU A 116 1.49 -14.59 7.39
N ILE A 117 1.53 -13.71 8.39
CA ILE A 117 1.06 -13.96 9.75
C ILE A 117 -0.29 -13.25 9.91
N LYS A 118 -1.37 -14.03 9.99
CA LYS A 118 -2.72 -13.50 10.20
C LYS A 118 -3.04 -13.43 11.69
N LYS A 119 -3.42 -12.25 12.18
CA LYS A 119 -3.94 -12.04 13.54
C LYS A 119 -5.31 -11.35 13.50
N LYS A 120 -6.05 -11.42 14.61
CA LYS A 120 -7.36 -10.78 14.78
C LYS A 120 -7.29 -9.72 15.87
N GLY A 121 -8.25 -8.80 15.85
CA GLY A 121 -8.42 -7.82 16.92
C GLY A 121 -7.50 -6.60 16.79
N PRO A 122 -7.40 -5.79 17.86
CA PRO A 122 -6.64 -4.54 17.82
C PRO A 122 -5.14 -4.77 17.56
N ILE A 123 -4.54 -3.90 16.73
CA ILE A 123 -3.13 -4.00 16.32
C ILE A 123 -2.15 -4.05 17.48
N LYS A 124 -2.43 -3.34 18.58
CA LYS A 124 -1.59 -3.33 19.77
C LYS A 124 -1.51 -4.72 20.41
N GLU A 125 -2.65 -5.38 20.57
CA GLU A 125 -2.71 -6.71 21.17
C GLU A 125 -2.16 -7.78 20.22
N ALA A 126 -2.46 -7.69 18.92
CA ALA A 126 -1.91 -8.57 17.90
C ALA A 126 -0.37 -8.50 17.85
N LEU A 127 0.21 -7.30 17.93
CA LEU A 127 1.66 -7.12 18.00
C LEU A 127 2.25 -7.66 19.31
N LYS A 128 1.55 -7.48 20.43
CA LYS A 128 1.99 -8.00 21.73
C LYS A 128 2.04 -9.51 21.75
N GLU A 129 0.99 -10.16 21.27
CA GLU A 129 0.93 -11.61 21.09
C GLU A 129 2.07 -12.09 20.18
N LEU A 130 2.24 -11.45 19.03
CA LEU A 130 3.29 -11.81 18.08
C LEU A 130 4.70 -11.64 18.64
N CYS A 131 4.97 -10.58 19.41
CA CYS A 131 6.28 -10.40 20.05
C CYS A 131 6.53 -11.43 21.15
N ASN A 132 5.48 -11.93 21.83
CA ASN A 132 5.62 -13.02 22.79
C ASN A 132 5.93 -14.36 22.09
N GLU A 133 5.29 -14.62 20.95
CA GLU A 133 5.52 -15.82 20.13
C GLU A 133 6.88 -15.79 19.44
N ASN A 134 7.32 -14.61 18.99
CA ASN A 134 8.62 -14.39 18.36
C ASN A 134 9.37 -13.24 19.05
N PRO A 135 10.07 -13.53 20.17
CA PRO A 135 10.83 -12.52 20.93
C PRO A 135 12.01 -11.89 20.18
N LYS A 136 12.34 -12.38 18.98
CA LYS A 136 13.40 -11.81 18.14
C LYS A 136 12.95 -10.57 17.38
N LEU A 137 11.64 -10.33 17.24
CA LEU A 137 11.12 -9.16 16.54
C LEU A 137 11.56 -7.88 17.24
N LYS A 138 12.16 -6.98 16.46
CA LYS A 138 12.74 -5.72 16.94
C LYS A 138 12.31 -4.52 16.11
N ALA A 139 11.87 -4.73 14.88
CA ALA A 139 11.50 -3.64 13.97
C ALA A 139 10.27 -3.98 13.13
N VAL A 140 9.51 -2.95 12.76
CA VAL A 140 8.32 -3.08 11.92
C VAL A 140 8.28 -1.99 10.85
N PHE A 141 8.23 -2.40 9.58
CA PHE A 141 7.95 -1.52 8.45
C PHE A 141 6.46 -1.20 8.39
N MET A 142 6.16 0.07 8.11
CA MET A 142 4.81 0.62 8.07
C MET A 142 4.61 1.42 6.78
N GLY A 143 3.42 1.30 6.18
CA GLY A 143 3.01 2.11 5.02
C GLY A 143 2.25 3.38 5.42
N CYS A 144 2.82 4.20 6.31
CA CYS A 144 2.19 5.44 6.79
C CYS A 144 2.77 6.66 6.08
N ARG A 145 1.93 7.68 5.84
CA ARG A 145 2.30 9.01 5.34
C ARG A 145 2.01 10.10 6.37
N ARG A 146 2.66 11.25 6.26
CA ARG A 146 2.50 12.40 7.17
C ARG A 146 1.08 12.94 7.20
N THR A 147 0.35 12.76 6.09
CA THR A 147 -1.06 13.15 5.92
C THR A 147 -2.05 12.16 6.52
N ASP A 148 -1.59 10.99 6.98
CA ASP A 148 -2.45 10.02 7.68
C ASP A 148 -2.78 10.48 9.12
N PRO A 149 -3.93 10.05 9.68
CA PRO A 149 -4.28 10.32 11.06
C PRO A 149 -3.17 9.91 12.03
N PHE A 150 -2.86 10.78 12.99
CA PHE A 150 -1.83 10.57 14.02
C PHE A 150 -0.40 10.41 13.49
N CYS A 151 -0.14 10.70 12.20
CA CYS A 151 1.16 10.48 11.58
C CYS A 151 2.02 11.76 11.41
N LYS A 152 1.46 12.94 11.72
CA LYS A 152 2.07 14.26 11.45
C LYS A 152 3.50 14.40 11.99
N ASP A 153 3.72 13.96 13.22
CA ASP A 153 4.99 14.12 13.95
C ASP A 153 5.85 12.85 13.96
N LEU A 154 5.47 11.81 13.20
CA LEU A 154 6.25 10.58 13.14
C LEU A 154 7.56 10.83 12.38
N LYS A 155 8.62 10.22 12.90
CA LYS A 155 9.93 10.14 12.23
C LYS A 155 9.97 8.93 11.30
N VAL A 156 10.91 8.98 10.35
CA VAL A 156 11.26 7.85 9.48
C VAL A 156 11.56 6.59 10.29
N MET A 157 12.32 6.72 11.38
CA MET A 157 12.58 5.65 12.34
C MET A 157 12.33 6.16 13.75
N GLN A 158 11.49 5.48 14.51
CA GLN A 158 11.26 5.76 15.93
C GLN A 158 10.69 4.56 16.66
N MET A 159 10.97 4.45 17.96
CA MET A 159 10.34 3.42 18.78
C MET A 159 8.81 3.58 18.80
N THR A 160 8.11 2.47 19.02
CA THR A 160 6.72 2.47 19.44
C THR A 160 6.52 3.26 20.73
N ASP A 161 5.30 3.73 20.96
CA ASP A 161 4.97 4.55 22.12
C ASP A 161 4.93 3.70 23.40
N SER A 162 5.00 4.35 24.57
CA SER A 162 4.93 3.64 25.86
C SER A 162 3.69 2.75 25.96
N GLY A 163 3.88 1.54 26.48
CA GLY A 163 2.84 0.52 26.62
C GLY A 163 2.55 -0.29 25.35
N TRP A 164 3.19 0.00 24.22
CA TRP A 164 3.26 -0.91 23.07
C TRP A 164 4.46 -1.85 23.18
N PRO A 165 4.47 -2.99 22.45
CA PRO A 165 5.68 -3.79 22.30
C PRO A 165 6.84 -2.94 21.77
N PRO A 166 8.06 -3.06 22.31
CA PRO A 166 9.18 -2.16 22.00
C PRO A 166 9.80 -2.48 20.63
N LEU A 167 9.16 -2.01 19.56
CA LEU A 167 9.60 -2.19 18.19
C LEU A 167 10.06 -0.85 17.60
N MET A 168 11.10 -0.88 16.78
CA MET A 168 11.44 0.24 15.90
C MET A 168 10.43 0.33 14.76
N ARG A 169 9.58 1.36 14.76
CA ARG A 169 8.72 1.68 13.61
C ARG A 169 9.56 2.30 12.50
N ILE A 170 9.43 1.79 11.29
CA ILE A 170 10.11 2.28 10.09
C ILE A 170 9.05 2.72 9.08
N ASN A 171 9.00 4.02 8.79
CA ASN A 171 8.05 4.64 7.87
C ASN A 171 8.81 5.19 6.65
N PRO A 172 9.20 4.34 5.67
CA PRO A 172 10.09 4.76 4.58
C PRO A 172 9.44 5.79 3.65
N ILE A 173 8.11 5.77 3.54
CA ILE A 173 7.33 6.66 2.69
C ILE A 173 6.65 7.79 3.48
N ILE A 174 7.12 8.11 4.69
CA ILE A 174 6.42 9.06 5.58
C ILE A 174 6.20 10.43 4.93
N ASP A 175 7.13 10.89 4.09
CA ASP A 175 7.07 12.18 3.38
C ASP A 175 6.51 12.09 1.96
N TRP A 176 5.95 10.94 1.58
CA TRP A 176 5.30 10.79 0.28
C TRP A 176 3.90 11.43 0.29
N LYS A 177 3.52 11.99 -0.86
CA LYS A 177 2.14 12.42 -1.15
C LYS A 177 1.35 11.26 -1.79
N CYS A 178 0.02 11.33 -1.77
CA CYS A 178 -0.85 10.34 -2.42
C CYS A 178 -0.51 10.18 -3.91
N ARG A 179 -0.21 11.29 -4.60
CA ARG A 179 0.24 11.31 -6.00
C ARG A 179 1.47 10.42 -6.23
N GLN A 180 2.48 10.56 -5.38
CA GLN A 180 3.75 9.84 -5.50
C GLN A 180 3.58 8.34 -5.29
N VAL A 181 2.66 7.94 -4.40
CA VAL A 181 2.28 6.54 -4.23
C VAL A 181 1.68 5.99 -5.52
N TRP A 182 0.78 6.73 -6.18
CA TRP A 182 0.21 6.30 -7.45
C TRP A 182 1.22 6.32 -8.60
N GLU A 183 2.04 7.35 -8.71
CA GLU A 183 3.12 7.45 -9.69
C GLU A 183 4.05 6.24 -9.60
N TYR A 184 4.46 5.85 -8.39
CA TYR A 184 5.24 4.63 -8.17
C TYR A 184 4.50 3.37 -8.62
N ILE A 185 3.23 3.23 -8.22
CA ILE A 185 2.39 2.08 -8.58
C ILE A 185 2.32 1.93 -10.10
N TYR A 186 2.11 3.02 -10.83
CA TYR A 186 2.02 3.00 -12.29
C TYR A 186 3.37 2.79 -12.97
N LEU A 187 4.43 3.45 -12.50
CA LEU A 187 5.77 3.34 -13.06
C LEU A 187 6.28 1.89 -13.00
N TYR A 188 6.03 1.20 -11.87
CA TYR A 188 6.53 -0.15 -11.64
C TYR A 188 5.48 -1.25 -11.86
N ASN A 189 4.29 -0.91 -12.35
CA ASN A 189 3.18 -1.86 -12.51
C ASN A 189 2.87 -2.64 -11.23
N VAL A 190 2.93 -1.97 -10.08
CA VAL A 190 2.66 -2.59 -8.79
C VAL A 190 1.18 -2.98 -8.74
N PRO A 191 0.84 -4.24 -8.42
CA PRO A 191 -0.55 -4.64 -8.27
C PRO A 191 -1.20 -3.90 -7.10
N TYR A 192 -2.49 -3.57 -7.20
CA TYR A 192 -3.23 -2.89 -6.13
C TYR A 192 -4.66 -3.42 -6.03
N CYS A 193 -5.29 -3.28 -4.86
CA CYS A 193 -6.66 -3.74 -4.63
C CYS A 193 -7.67 -3.09 -5.61
N LYS A 194 -8.52 -3.91 -6.24
CA LYS A 194 -9.51 -3.44 -7.23
C LYS A 194 -10.54 -2.42 -6.71
N LEU A 195 -10.68 -2.27 -5.38
CA LEU A 195 -11.53 -1.21 -4.81
C LEU A 195 -11.09 0.19 -5.26
N TYR A 196 -9.79 0.41 -5.48
CA TYR A 196 -9.34 1.71 -6.00
C TYR A 196 -9.87 1.98 -7.42
N GLN A 197 -10.19 0.97 -8.22
CA GLN A 197 -10.85 1.16 -9.53
C GLN A 197 -12.33 1.55 -9.38
N LYS A 198 -12.93 1.27 -8.23
CA LYS A 198 -14.33 1.61 -7.89
C LYS A 198 -14.47 2.97 -7.19
N GLY A 199 -13.46 3.84 -7.30
CA GLY A 199 -13.45 5.19 -6.72
C GLY A 199 -13.15 5.28 -5.23
N TYR A 200 -12.68 4.20 -4.60
CA TYR A 200 -12.13 4.29 -3.25
C TYR A 200 -10.75 4.96 -3.29
N THR A 201 -10.43 5.79 -2.31
CA THR A 201 -9.14 6.50 -2.19
C THR A 201 -8.44 6.22 -0.86
N SER A 202 -9.22 5.93 0.18
CA SER A 202 -8.78 5.44 1.49
C SER A 202 -9.69 4.30 1.90
N ILE A 203 -9.12 3.16 2.31
CA ILE A 203 -9.88 1.94 2.61
C ILE A 203 -9.79 1.65 4.11
N GLY A 204 -10.95 1.58 4.77
CA GLY A 204 -11.12 1.06 6.11
C GLY A 204 -11.88 -0.26 6.04
N ASN A 205 -12.99 -0.32 6.76
CA ASN A 205 -13.91 -1.46 6.69
C ASN A 205 -15.24 -1.04 6.04
N LYS A 206 -16.09 -2.03 5.75
CA LYS A 206 -17.38 -1.84 5.05
C LYS A 206 -18.32 -0.89 5.78
N ARG A 207 -18.16 -0.72 7.11
CA ARG A 207 -19.02 0.14 7.94
C ARG A 207 -18.63 1.61 7.91
N ASN A 208 -17.36 1.92 7.63
CA ASN A 208 -16.80 3.28 7.74
C ASN A 208 -16.15 3.79 6.44
N THR A 209 -16.41 3.12 5.31
CA THR A 209 -15.78 3.45 4.03
C THR A 209 -16.80 3.40 2.89
N LYS A 210 -16.82 4.45 2.07
CA LYS A 210 -17.52 4.54 0.79
C LYS A 210 -16.58 5.05 -0.29
N PRO A 211 -16.93 4.90 -1.59
CA PRO A 211 -16.21 5.58 -2.66
C PRO A 211 -16.14 7.09 -2.42
N ASN A 212 -15.04 7.70 -2.86
CA ASN A 212 -14.79 9.11 -2.62
C ASN A 212 -15.84 9.98 -3.34
N PRO A 213 -16.55 10.88 -2.63
CA PRO A 213 -17.60 11.70 -3.23
C PRO A 213 -17.09 12.63 -4.34
N TYR A 214 -15.82 13.02 -4.31
CA TYR A 214 -15.20 13.88 -5.34
C TYR A 214 -14.87 13.13 -6.64
N LEU A 215 -15.04 11.81 -6.66
CA LEU A 215 -14.85 10.98 -7.84
C LEU A 215 -16.16 10.55 -8.50
N ARG A 216 -17.31 11.06 -8.05
CA ARG A 216 -18.62 10.71 -8.60
C ARG A 216 -18.73 11.12 -10.07
N LEU A 217 -19.25 10.20 -10.88
CA LEU A 217 -19.77 10.47 -12.21
C LEU A 217 -21.29 10.60 -12.08
N ILE A 218 -21.81 11.78 -12.45
CA ILE A 218 -23.22 12.14 -12.30
C ILE A 218 -23.85 12.21 -13.68
N ASP A 219 -25.00 11.57 -13.84
CA ASP A 219 -25.84 11.74 -15.01
C ASP A 219 -26.46 13.15 -14.98
N VAL A 220 -26.12 13.96 -15.98
CA VAL A 220 -26.53 15.38 -16.05
C VAL A 220 -28.04 15.58 -16.17
N THR A 221 -28.77 14.58 -16.64
CA THR A 221 -30.22 14.65 -16.86
C THR A 221 -30.98 14.30 -15.58
N THR A 222 -30.52 13.30 -14.85
CA THR A 222 -31.21 12.75 -13.67
C THR A 222 -30.62 13.21 -12.34
N GLY A 223 -29.41 13.77 -12.35
CA GLY A 223 -28.67 14.14 -11.14
C GLY A 223 -28.18 12.94 -10.30
N LYS A 224 -28.35 11.72 -10.79
CA LYS A 224 -27.97 10.49 -10.06
C LYS A 224 -26.50 10.15 -10.29
N VAL A 225 -25.86 9.60 -9.26
CA VAL A 225 -24.53 9.01 -9.39
C VAL A 225 -24.64 7.72 -10.19
N VAL A 226 -23.97 7.67 -11.34
CA VAL A 226 -23.97 6.49 -12.23
C VAL A 226 -22.72 5.64 -12.06
N ASN A 227 -21.59 6.24 -11.70
CA ASN A 227 -20.34 5.52 -11.48
C ASN A 227 -19.35 6.40 -10.68
N TYR A 228 -18.13 5.92 -10.48
CA TYR A 228 -17.01 6.67 -9.94
C TYR A 228 -15.79 6.56 -10.85
N ARG A 229 -15.03 7.64 -10.92
CA ARG A 229 -13.66 7.66 -11.44
C ARG A 229 -12.74 6.83 -10.55
N HIS A 230 -11.60 6.39 -11.07
CA HIS A 230 -10.65 5.59 -10.29
C HIS A 230 -9.99 6.42 -9.18
N GLY A 231 -9.56 5.78 -8.09
CA GLY A 231 -8.99 6.42 -6.91
C GLY A 231 -7.75 7.26 -7.17
N HIS A 232 -6.90 6.83 -8.11
CA HIS A 232 -5.71 7.60 -8.53
C HIS A 232 -6.06 8.92 -9.23
N GLU A 233 -7.32 9.09 -9.63
CA GLU A 233 -7.78 10.32 -10.28
C GLU A 233 -8.19 11.42 -9.30
N LEU A 234 -8.07 11.17 -7.98
CA LEU A 234 -8.16 12.21 -6.97
C LEU A 234 -6.87 13.04 -7.04
N LEU A 235 -6.86 14.04 -7.91
CA LEU A 235 -5.69 14.86 -8.22
C LEU A 235 -5.24 15.65 -6.98
N ASP A 236 -3.98 15.44 -6.59
CA ASP A 236 -3.13 16.23 -5.67
C ASP A 236 -3.80 16.85 -4.44
N ASN A 237 -4.76 16.13 -3.86
CA ASN A 237 -5.44 16.57 -2.65
C ASN A 237 -5.50 15.46 -1.60
N ASP A 238 -4.37 15.28 -0.91
CA ASP A 238 -4.25 14.37 0.23
C ASP A 238 -5.29 14.67 1.33
N GLU A 239 -5.75 15.92 1.47
CA GLU A 239 -6.78 16.29 2.46
C GLU A 239 -8.14 15.66 2.14
N LEU A 240 -8.45 15.47 0.84
CA LEU A 240 -9.66 14.81 0.38
C LEU A 240 -9.54 13.30 0.23
N GLU A 241 -8.35 12.73 0.44
CA GLU A 241 -8.11 11.29 0.30
C GLU A 241 -9.05 10.46 1.18
N ARG A 242 -9.39 11.01 2.35
CA ARG A 242 -10.25 10.36 3.35
C ARG A 242 -11.70 10.85 3.31
N ALA A 243 -12.12 11.60 2.28
CA ALA A 243 -13.50 12.09 2.16
C ALA A 243 -14.57 10.98 2.08
N GLY A 244 -14.18 9.75 1.75
CA GLY A 244 -15.03 8.56 1.81
C GLY A 244 -15.05 7.84 3.17
N ARG A 245 -14.36 8.36 4.19
CA ARG A 245 -14.28 7.79 5.56
C ARG A 245 -15.22 8.56 6.49
N PHE A 246 -15.97 7.85 7.33
CA PHE A 246 -16.93 8.43 8.27
C PHE A 246 -17.03 7.63 9.57
#